data_AF-A0A350BXT5-F1
#
_entry.id   AF-A0A350BXT5-F1
#
_cell.length_a   1.000
_cell.length_b   1.000
_cell.length_c   1.000
_cell.angle_alpha   90.00
_cell.angle_beta   90.00
_cell.angle_gamma   90.00
#
_symmetry.space_group_name_H-M   'P 1'
#
loop_
_entity.id
_entity.type
_entity.pdbx_description
1 polymer ?
#
loop_
_entity_poly.entity_id
_entity_poly.type
_entity_poly.pdbx_seq_one_letter_code
_entity_poly.pdbx_strand_id
1 'polypeptide(L)' 'MQTYLIIRRFERRRNKRGQSYGMAVSYYQKPEELWGYEHVTSAYEEEPRASAERIFTRAKKMFPEATDAALRKVLK' A
#
# COMPACT_ATOMS: atom_id res chain seq x y z
N MET A 1 5.01 8.92 -20.40
CA MET A 1 4.15 8.43 -19.31
C MET A 1 4.98 7.50 -18.43
N GLN A 2 5.01 7.74 -17.12
CA GLN A 2 5.59 6.80 -16.16
C GLN A 2 4.49 5.82 -15.75
N THR A 3 4.81 4.52 -15.69
CA THR A 3 3.85 3.49 -15.25
C THR A 3 4.13 3.18 -13.78
N TYR A 4 3.14 3.42 -12.93
CA TYR A 4 3.24 3.10 -11.51
C TYR A 4 2.76 1.69 -11.24
N LEU A 5 3.42 1.02 -10.30
CA LEU A 5 3.08 -0.33 -9.89
C LEU A 5 3.00 -0.36 -8.38
N ILE A 6 1.86 -0.79 -7.86
CA ILE A 6 1.63 -0.91 -6.41
C ILE A 6 1.42 -2.37 -6.03
N ILE A 7 1.79 -2.71 -4.80
CA ILE A 7 1.45 -4.00 -4.20
C ILE A 7 0.00 -3.91 -3.74
N ARG A 8 -0.90 -4.62 -4.43
CA ARG A 8 -2.32 -4.67 -4.07
C ARG A 8 -2.58 -5.60 -2.90
N ARG A 9 -1.91 -6.76 -2.88
CA ARG A 9 -2.12 -7.79 -1.86
C ARG A 9 -0.94 -8.74 -1.77
N PHE A 10 -0.81 -9.36 -0.60
CA PHE A 10 0.05 -10.51 -0.38
C PHE A 10 -0.81 -11.75 -0.22
N GLU A 11 -0.55 -12.79 -1.01
CA GLU A 11 -1.25 -14.07 -0.86
C GLU A 11 -0.26 -15.23 -0.85
N ARG A 12 -0.56 -16.25 -0.06
CA ARG A 12 0.20 -17.52 -0.10
C ARG A 12 -0.44 -18.42 -1.15
N ARG A 13 0.39 -19.16 -1.87
CA ARG A 13 -0.09 -20.14 -2.85
C ARG A 13 -0.93 -21.21 -2.14
N ARG A 14 -1.96 -21.70 -2.82
CA ARG A 14 -2.85 -22.76 -2.31
C ARG A 14 -2.61 -24.06 -3.08
N ASN A 15 -2.49 -25.17 -2.36
CA ASN A 15 -2.35 -26.49 -2.98
C ASN A 15 -3.71 -26.95 -3.54
N LYS A 16 -3.75 -28.11 -4.22
CA LYS A 16 -5.00 -28.70 -4.74
C LYS A 16 -6.05 -28.98 -3.64
N ARG A 17 -5.65 -29.03 -2.36
CA ARG A 17 -6.51 -29.21 -1.18
C ARG A 17 -6.92 -27.87 -0.53
N GLY A 18 -6.58 -26.73 -1.13
CA GLY A 18 -6.92 -25.40 -0.65
C GLY A 18 -6.04 -24.84 0.48
N GLN A 19 -5.04 -25.58 0.94
CA GLN A 19 -4.17 -25.16 2.04
C GLN A 19 -3.08 -24.21 1.57
N SER A 20 -2.84 -23.13 2.33
CA SER A 20 -1.77 -22.16 2.05
C SER A 20 -0.39 -22.75 2.31
N TYR A 21 0.55 -22.56 1.40
CA TYR A 21 1.94 -23.02 1.56
C TYR A 21 2.95 -22.00 1.00
N GLY A 22 4.22 -22.18 1.37
CA GLY A 22 5.33 -21.34 0.91
C GLY A 22 5.33 -19.92 1.49
N MET A 23 6.20 -19.05 0.96
CA MET A 23 6.22 -17.63 1.32
C MET A 23 5.06 -16.88 0.65
N ALA A 24 4.62 -15.78 1.26
CA ALA A 24 3.61 -14.91 0.64
C ALA A 24 4.19 -14.26 -0.61
N VAL A 25 3.43 -14.27 -1.70
CA VAL A 25 3.79 -13.59 -2.95
C VAL A 25 3.06 -12.25 -3.02
N SER A 26 3.73 -11.21 -3.54
CA SER A 26 3.12 -9.92 -3.80
C SER A 26 2.43 -9.91 -5.16
N TYR A 27 1.19 -9.43 -5.18
CA TYR A 27 0.45 -9.15 -6.41
C TYR A 27 0.55 -7.68 -6.72
N TYR A 28 1.15 -7.39 -7.86
CA TYR A 28 1.32 -6.05 -8.36
C TYR A 28 0.17 -5.66 -9.27
N GLN A 29 -0.25 -4.40 -9.18
CA GLN A 29 -1.25 -3.83 -10.06
C GLN A 29 -0.99 -2.34 -10.31
N LYS A 30 -1.49 -1.83 -11.43
CA LYS A 30 -1.50 -0.40 -11.74
C LYS A 30 -2.51 0.32 -10.84
N PRO A 31 -2.14 1.41 -10.13
CA PRO A 31 -3.08 2.17 -9.32
C PRO A 31 -4.22 2.77 -10.15
N GLU A 32 -3.97 3.09 -11.42
CA GLU A 32 -4.96 3.64 -12.35
C GLU A 32 -6.08 2.63 -12.67
N GLU A 33 -5.80 1.33 -12.61
CA GLU A 33 -6.82 0.28 -12.76
C GLU A 33 -7.69 0.10 -11.51
N LEU A 34 -7.20 0.55 -10.35
CA LEU A 34 -7.90 0.42 -9.08
C LEU A 34 -8.76 1.64 -8.76
N TRP A 35 -8.24 2.83 -9.04
CA TRP A 35 -8.86 4.10 -8.64
C TRP A 35 -9.15 5.05 -9.80
N GLY A 36 -8.78 4.68 -11.02
CA GLY A 36 -8.92 5.53 -12.20
C GLY A 36 -7.73 6.47 -12.41
N TYR A 37 -7.52 6.88 -13.65
CA TYR A 37 -6.39 7.73 -14.04
C TYR A 37 -6.45 9.10 -13.36
N GLU A 38 -7.59 9.79 -13.44
CA GLU A 38 -7.76 11.16 -12.92
C GLU A 38 -7.46 11.25 -11.41
N HIS A 39 -7.92 10.26 -10.65
CA HIS A 39 -7.67 10.19 -9.21
C HIS A 39 -6.17 10.06 -8.91
N VAL A 40 -5.47 9.16 -9.61
CA VAL A 40 -4.04 8.94 -9.40
C VAL A 40 -3.23 10.19 -9.79
N THR A 41 -3.55 10.83 -10.90
CA THR A 41 -2.83 12.02 -11.37
C THR A 41 -3.10 13.25 -10.52
N SER A 42 -4.28 13.37 -9.89
CA SER A 42 -4.60 14.49 -8.99
C SER A 42 -3.64 14.59 -7.80
N ALA A 43 -2.97 13.50 -7.42
CA ALA A 43 -2.03 13.47 -6.32
C ALA A 43 -0.61 13.94 -6.71
N TYR A 44 -0.31 14.17 -8.00
CA TYR A 44 1.03 14.59 -8.44
C TYR A 44 1.38 16.02 -8.04
N GLU A 45 0.37 16.86 -7.80
CA GLU A 45 0.54 18.24 -7.35
C GLU A 45 0.67 18.35 -5.82
N GLU A 46 0.52 17.24 -5.10
CA GLU A 46 0.56 17.25 -3.63
C GLU A 46 1.99 17.40 -3.10
N GLU A 47 2.16 18.29 -2.11
CA GLU A 47 3.46 18.44 -1.46
C GLU A 47 3.90 17.13 -0.76
N PRO A 48 5.18 16.72 -0.91
CA PRO A 48 5.68 15.49 -0.29
C PRO A 48 5.40 15.38 1.22
N ARG A 49 5.45 16.52 1.92
CA ARG A 49 5.17 16.59 3.36
C ARG A 49 3.70 16.30 3.67
N ALA A 50 2.77 16.83 2.87
CA ALA A 50 1.34 16.57 3.02
C ALA A 50 1.03 15.09 2.77
N SER A 51 1.64 14.51 1.73
CA SER A 51 1.49 13.09 1.39
C SER A 51 1.99 12.18 2.50
N ALA A 52 3.16 12.48 3.09
CA ALA A 52 3.70 11.74 4.23
C ALA A 52 2.77 11.76 5.45
N GLU A 53 2.20 12.93 5.78
CA GLU A 53 1.25 13.07 6.90
C GLU A 53 -0.05 12.31 6.65
N ARG A 54 -0.55 12.29 5.39
CA ARG A 54 -1.71 11.46 5.01
C ARG A 54 -1.44 9.97 5.20
N ILE A 55 -0.28 9.48 4.77
CA ILE A 55 0.13 8.08 4.94
C ILE A 55 0.24 7.75 6.43
N PHE A 56 0.88 8.60 7.23
CA PHE A 56 1.03 8.42 8.66
C PHE A 56 -0.33 8.36 9.37
N THR A 57 -1.24 9.29 9.05
CA THR A 57 -2.59 9.33 9.60
C THR A 57 -3.38 8.05 9.26
N ARG A 58 -3.25 7.56 8.02
CA ARG A 58 -3.89 6.30 7.61
C ARG A 58 -3.31 5.10 8.37
N ALA A 59 -1.99 5.04 8.52
CA ALA A 59 -1.32 3.96 9.26
C ALA A 59 -1.76 3.93 10.74
N LYS A 60 -1.88 5.10 11.38
CA LYS A 60 -2.37 5.22 12.76
C LYS A 60 -3.81 4.71 12.91
N LYS A 61 -4.68 4.96 11.93
CA LYS A 61 -6.05 4.40 11.92
C LYS A 61 -6.07 2.89 11.74
N MET A 62 -5.13 2.32 10.99
CA MET A 62 -5.04 0.87 10.76
C MET A 62 -4.42 0.11 11.93
N PHE A 63 -3.51 0.75 12.67
CA PHE A 63 -2.78 0.17 13.79
C PHE A 63 -2.94 1.06 15.03
N PRO A 64 -4.13 1.06 15.66
CA PRO A 64 -4.41 1.93 16.81
C PRO A 64 -3.52 1.64 18.04
N GLU A 65 -3.03 0.40 18.15
CA GLU A 65 -2.14 -0.02 19.26
C GLU A 65 -0.67 0.34 19.04
N ALA A 66 -0.29 0.74 17.83
CA ALA A 66 1.10 1.07 17.53
C ALA A 66 1.44 2.49 18.00
N THR A 67 2.61 2.65 18.61
CA THR A 67 3.09 3.97 19.02
C THR A 67 3.50 4.81 17.82
N ASP A 68 3.34 6.13 17.91
CA ASP A 68 3.74 7.07 16.87
C ASP A 68 5.23 6.91 16.48
N ALA A 69 6.09 6.58 17.44
CA ALA A 69 7.51 6.32 17.19
C ALA A 69 7.74 5.04 16.38
N ALA A 70 6.99 3.96 16.66
CA ALA A 70 7.08 2.72 15.92
C ALA A 70 6.56 2.90 14.48
N LEU A 71 5.43 3.60 14.31
CA LEU A 71 4.88 3.91 12.99
C LEU A 71 5.84 4.76 12.16
N ARG A 72 6.43 5.82 12.74
CA ARG A 72 7.45 6.64 12.06
C ARG A 72 8.70 5.85 11.69
N LYS A 73 9.09 4.84 12.48
CA LYS A 73 10.25 4.00 12.17
C LYS A 73 10.02 3.12 10.94
N VAL A 74 8.80 2.63 10.74
CA VAL A 74 8.44 1.78 9.59
C VAL A 74 8.19 2.59 8.32
N LEU A 75 7.70 3.83 8.47
CA LEU A 75 7.38 4.73 7.36
C LEU A 75 8.54 5.66 6.95
N LYS A 76 9.72 5.49 7.56
CA LYS A 76 10.93 6.28 7.28
C LYS A 76 11.64 5.78 6.03
#